data_AF-W9S2G2-F1
#
_entry.id   AF-W9S2G2-F1
#
_cell.length_a   1.000
_cell.length_b   1.000
_cell.length_c   1.000
_cell.angle_alpha   90.00
_cell.angle_beta   90.00
_cell.angle_gamma   90.00
#
_symmetry.space_group_name_H-M   'P 1'
#
loop_
_entity.id
_entity.type
_entity.pdbx_description
1 polymer ?
#
loop_
_entity_poly.entity_id
_entity_poly.type
_entity_poly.pdbx_seq_one_letter_code
_entity_poly.pdbx_strand_id
1 'polypeptide(L)' 'MAAAFSAALLRALAFVAIAFAIASPALVRAQSPTPAPAPTSDGTSIDQGVAYVLMLVALVLTYLIHPLDASSYNFF' A
#
# COMPACT_ATOMS: atom_id res chain seq x y z
N MET A 1 -49.38 -40.23 -20.90
CA MET A 1 -49.58 -38.82 -21.33
C MET A 1 -49.42 -37.84 -20.16
N ALA A 2 -50.16 -37.97 -19.06
CA ALA A 2 -50.15 -37.02 -17.93
C ALA A 2 -48.79 -36.86 -17.20
N ALA A 3 -48.08 -37.96 -16.91
CA ALA A 3 -46.79 -37.92 -16.22
C ALA A 3 -45.64 -37.32 -17.07
N ALA A 4 -45.72 -37.45 -18.39
CA ALA A 4 -44.76 -36.81 -19.31
C ALA A 4 -45.04 -35.30 -19.44
N PHE A 5 -46.33 -34.91 -19.39
CA PHE A 5 -46.75 -33.51 -19.33
C PHE A 5 -46.27 -32.80 -18.07
N SER A 6 -46.37 -33.45 -16.91
CA SER A 6 -45.87 -32.88 -15.65
C SER A 6 -44.34 -32.77 -15.63
N ALA A 7 -43.61 -33.75 -16.15
CA ALA A 7 -42.16 -33.69 -16.26
C ALA A 7 -41.69 -32.59 -17.23
N ALA A 8 -42.38 -32.40 -18.35
CA ALA A 8 -42.08 -31.32 -19.30
C ALA A 8 -42.30 -29.92 -18.69
N LEU A 9 -43.39 -29.75 -17.93
CA LEU A 9 -43.69 -28.50 -17.23
C LEU A 9 -42.64 -28.18 -16.14
N LEU A 10 -42.24 -29.17 -15.35
CA LEU A 10 -41.19 -29.02 -14.34
C LEU A 10 -39.85 -28.61 -14.97
N ARG A 11 -39.49 -29.21 -16.11
CA ARG A 11 -38.27 -28.83 -16.85
C ARG A 11 -38.35 -27.41 -17.37
N ALA A 12 -39.49 -27.00 -17.94
CA ALA A 12 -39.69 -25.63 -18.42
C ALA A 12 -39.58 -24.60 -17.28
N LEU A 13 -40.19 -24.86 -16.13
CA LEU A 13 -40.08 -24.01 -14.94
C LEU A 13 -38.64 -23.91 -14.43
N ALA A 14 -37.89 -25.03 -14.42
CA ALA A 14 -36.48 -25.02 -14.04
C ALA A 14 -35.62 -24.17 -14.99
N PHE A 15 -35.85 -24.27 -16.30
CA PHE A 15 -35.17 -23.43 -17.29
C PHE A 15 -35.46 -21.93 -17.09
N VAL A 16 -36.72 -21.57 -16.83
CA VAL A 16 -37.12 -20.18 -16.57
C VAL A 16 -36.48 -19.67 -15.27
N ALA A 17 -36.47 -20.47 -14.21
CA ALA A 17 -35.86 -20.10 -12.93
C ALA A 17 -34.34 -19.88 -13.08
N ILE A 18 -33.64 -20.75 -13.82
CA ILE A 18 -32.20 -20.59 -14.10
C ILE A 18 -31.94 -19.33 -14.92
N ALA A 19 -32.73 -19.10 -15.99
CA ALA A 19 -32.58 -17.91 -16.82
C ALA A 19 -32.81 -16.62 -16.00
N PHE A 20 -33.81 -16.61 -15.12
CA PHE A 20 -34.07 -15.50 -14.21
C PHE A 20 -32.94 -15.29 -13.21
N ALA A 21 -32.39 -16.35 -12.62
CA ALA A 21 -31.26 -16.26 -11.69
C ALA A 21 -30.01 -15.67 -12.34
N ILE A 22 -29.68 -16.10 -13.57
CA ILE A 22 -28.52 -15.60 -14.32
C ILE A 22 -28.71 -14.14 -14.76
N ALA A 23 -29.92 -13.78 -15.19
CA ALA A 23 -30.22 -12.41 -15.62
C ALA A 23 -30.40 -11.43 -14.45
N SER A 24 -30.54 -11.92 -13.21
CA SER A 24 -30.80 -11.07 -12.06
C SER A 24 -29.56 -10.27 -11.64
N PRO A 25 -29.60 -8.92 -11.71
CA PRO A 25 -28.50 -8.08 -11.23
C PRO A 25 -28.37 -8.13 -9.70
N ALA A 26 -29.40 -8.63 -9.00
CA ALA A 26 -29.39 -8.81 -7.55
C ALA A 26 -28.35 -9.83 -7.06
N LEU A 27 -27.90 -10.75 -7.92
CA LEU A 27 -26.85 -11.71 -7.59
C LEU A 27 -25.44 -11.12 -7.71
N VAL A 28 -25.31 -9.95 -8.36
CA VAL A 28 -24.06 -9.20 -8.45
C VAL A 28 -23.81 -8.50 -7.13
N ARG A 29 -23.37 -9.27 -6.13
CA ARG A 29 -22.77 -8.68 -4.93
C ARG A 29 -21.39 -8.18 -5.32
N ALA A 30 -21.28 -6.89 -5.61
CA ALA A 30 -19.99 -6.24 -5.76
C ALA A 30 -19.19 -6.48 -4.46
N GLN A 31 -18.09 -7.23 -4.56
CA GLN A 31 -17.11 -7.27 -3.49
C GLN A 31 -16.53 -5.86 -3.39
N SER A 32 -16.93 -5.10 -2.37
CA SER A 32 -16.36 -3.79 -2.13
C SER A 32 -14.85 -3.97 -1.92
N PRO A 33 -13.98 -3.25 -2.66
CA PRO A 33 -12.56 -3.29 -2.40
C PRO A 33 -12.32 -2.95 -0.94
N THR A 34 -11.59 -3.81 -0.21
CA THR A 34 -11.12 -3.45 1.12
C THR A 34 -10.23 -2.21 1.00
N PRO A 35 -10.34 -1.23 1.92
CA PRO A 35 -9.48 -0.06 1.90
C PRO A 35 -8.00 -0.48 1.83
N ALA A 36 -7.26 0.11 0.89
CA ALA A 36 -5.82 -0.12 0.81
C ALA A 36 -5.17 0.37 2.13
N PRO A 37 -4.14 -0.33 2.64
CA PRO A 37 -3.36 0.16 3.77
C PRO A 37 -2.86 1.58 3.50
N ALA A 38 -2.86 2.43 4.52
CA ALA A 38 -2.32 3.78 4.38
C ALA A 38 -0.82 3.69 4.04
N PRO A 39 -0.30 4.57 3.17
CA PRO A 39 1.14 4.65 2.94
C PRO A 39 1.85 5.02 4.25
N THR A 40 2.84 4.22 4.66
CA THR A 40 3.70 4.52 5.81
C THR A 40 5.00 5.15 5.32
N SER A 41 5.38 6.28 5.92
CA SER A 41 6.67 6.94 5.70
C SER A 41 7.42 6.92 7.01
N ASP A 42 8.28 5.92 7.20
CA ASP A 42 9.12 5.79 8.39
C ASP A 42 10.27 6.80 8.24
N GLY A 43 10.13 8.00 8.81
CA GLY A 43 11.05 9.14 8.63
C GLY A 43 12.53 8.92 9.00
N THR A 44 12.91 7.69 9.39
CA THR A 44 14.26 7.26 9.76
C THR A 44 15.33 7.56 8.70
N SER A 45 15.01 7.51 7.41
CA SER A 45 16.00 7.82 6.36
C SER A 45 16.39 9.31 6.36
N ILE A 46 15.46 10.20 6.69
CA ILE A 46 15.72 11.64 6.87
C ILE A 46 16.55 11.86 8.13
N ASP A 47 16.15 11.23 9.24
CA ASP A 47 16.87 11.34 10.51
C ASP A 47 18.31 10.84 10.38
N GLN A 48 18.52 9.70 9.72
CA GLN A 48 19.83 9.15 9.44
C GLN A 48 20.64 10.04 8.49
N GLY A 49 20.01 10.61 7.47
CA GLY A 49 20.64 11.56 6.57
C GLY A 49 21.16 12.79 7.31
N VAL A 50 20.32 13.40 8.16
CA VAL A 50 20.71 14.53 9.01
C VAL A 50 21.85 14.13 9.95
N ALA A 51 21.79 12.94 10.57
CA ALA A 51 22.86 12.45 11.42
C ALA A 51 24.20 12.33 10.68
N TYR A 52 24.21 11.79 9.45
CA TYR A 52 25.43 11.71 8.63
C TYR A 52 25.95 13.09 8.23
N VAL A 53 25.08 14.02 7.88
CA VAL A 53 25.46 15.41 7.55
C VAL A 53 26.08 16.09 8.76
N LEU A 54 25.46 15.98 9.94
CA LEU A 54 26.00 16.54 11.18
C LEU A 54 27.35 15.89 11.55
N MET A 55 27.50 14.58 11.34
CA MET A 55 28.78 13.88 11.53
C MET A 55 29.86 14.44 10.59
N LEU A 56 29.56 14.68 9.32
CA LEU A 56 30.54 15.28 8.40
C LEU A 56 30.85 16.73 8.75
N VAL A 57 29.85 17.52 9.15
CA VAL A 57 30.07 18.90 9.63
C VAL A 57 31.02 18.88 10.83
N ALA A 58 30.80 18.00 11.81
CA ALA A 58 31.69 17.86 12.96
C ALA A 58 33.11 17.44 12.54
N LEU A 59 33.24 16.51 11.60
CA LEU A 59 34.54 16.08 11.08
C LEU A 59 35.28 17.24 10.38
N VAL A 60 34.58 18.04 9.58
CA VAL A 60 35.15 19.23 8.92
C VAL A 60 35.54 20.28 9.94
N LEU A 61 34.66 20.60 10.89
CA LEU A 61 34.95 21.60 11.94
C LEU A 61 36.18 21.20 12.75
N THR A 62 36.26 19.94 13.19
CA THR A 62 37.41 19.45 13.95
C THR A 62 38.70 19.47 13.13
N TYR A 63 38.65 19.11 11.84
CA TYR A 63 39.80 19.20 10.95
C TYR A 63 40.26 20.65 10.71
N LEU A 64 39.33 21.60 10.61
CA LEU A 64 39.65 23.02 10.38
C LEU A 64 40.18 23.70 11.63
N ILE A 65 39.61 23.41 12.81
CA ILE A 65 40.03 24.02 14.08
C ILE A 65 41.46 23.59 14.45
N HIS A 66 41.86 22.36 14.10
CA HIS A 66 43.19 21.83 14.44
C HIS A 66 44.39 22.69 13.94
N PRO A 67 44.48 23.07 12.65
CA PRO A 67 45.52 23.99 12.17
C PRO A 67 45.28 25.44 12.59
N LEU A 68 44.02 25.88 12.76
CA LEU A 68 43.69 27.23 13.23
C LEU A 68 44.25 27.46 14.64
N ASP A 69 44.01 26.53 15.57
CA ASP A 69 44.56 26.58 16.93
C ASP A 69 46.09 26.56 16.89
N ALA A 70 46.70 25.65 16.12
CA ALA A 70 48.17 25.55 16.00
C ALA A 70 48.80 26.82 15.44
N SER A 71 48.17 27.45 14.44
CA SER A 71 48.63 28.72 13.88
C SER A 71 48.53 29.86 14.90
N SER A 72 47.48 29.87 15.73
CA SER A 72 47.26 30.89 16.76
C SER A 72 48.37 30.86 17.82
N TYR A 73 48.82 29.69 18.26
CA TYR A 73 49.96 29.55 19.19
C TYR A 73 51.29 30.04 18.61
N ASN A 74 51.46 30.03 17.29
CA ASN A 74 52.70 30.45 16.64
C ASN A 74 52.74 31.97 16.36
N PHE A 75 51.62 32.68 16.56
CA PHE A 75 51.47 34.12 16.35
C PHE A 75 51.55 34.95 17.66
N PHE A 76 51.59 34.32 18.84
CA PHE A 76 51.81 34.95 20.15
C PHE A 76 53.13 34.50 20.76
#